data_AF-A0A351YYJ2-F1
#
_entry.id   AF-A0A351YYJ2-F1
#
_cell.length_a   1.000
_cell.length_b   1.000
_cell.length_c   1.000
_cell.angle_alpha   90.00
_cell.angle_beta   90.00
_cell.angle_gamma   90.00
#
_symmetry.space_group_name_H-M   'P 1'
#
loop_
_entity.id
_entity.type
_entity.pdbx_description
1 polymer ?
#
loop_
_entity_poly.entity_id
_entity_poly.type
_entity_poly.pdbx_seq_one_letter_code
_entity_poly.pdbx_strand_id
1 'polypeptide(L)'
;MKRRISFLAAFALCSILSAKEITVSVGAGKNWKQKMPAQFAVWLEDEEGNYVHTLYVTKKTAKKSFIFSPKEGRPESLPVWYHASKNGGENFSAVAGDIDGEKSGGTKNDFDAVSSATPKGGVIFTAGLEDGKDFVIKAEFNTSFDYNDFYTKKNSGVNGQPSVIYSAKIPSDFSESSGEIILTFAGTGSLDGSDGNIHDESENLTTAKSIVKLVAVKAGK
;
A
#
# COMPACT_ATOMS: atom_id res chain seq x y z
N MET A 1 -47.56 33.62 -34.65
CA MET A 1 -47.01 32.45 -33.95
C MET A 1 -45.49 32.49 -33.98
N LYS A 2 -44.83 32.77 -32.86
CA LYS A 2 -43.38 32.53 -32.68
C LYS A 2 -43.21 31.76 -31.37
N ARG A 3 -42.84 30.49 -31.50
CA ARG A 3 -42.65 29.54 -30.40
C ARG A 3 -41.49 30.04 -29.51
N ARG A 4 -41.77 30.25 -28.22
CA ARG A 4 -40.72 30.39 -27.20
C ARG A 4 -40.23 28.98 -26.87
N ILE A 5 -38.97 28.71 -27.18
CA ILE A 5 -38.27 27.49 -26.76
C ILE A 5 -37.68 27.82 -25.39
N SER A 6 -38.26 27.27 -24.32
CA SER A 6 -37.66 27.31 -22.99
C SER A 6 -36.52 26.30 -22.94
N PHE A 7 -35.29 26.79 -22.80
CA PHE A 7 -34.15 25.95 -22.46
C PHE A 7 -34.22 25.63 -20.96
N LEU A 8 -34.56 24.39 -20.62
CA LEU A 8 -34.39 23.85 -19.28
C LEU A 8 -32.90 23.54 -19.11
N ALA A 9 -32.19 24.37 -18.36
CA ALA A 9 -30.82 24.07 -17.96
C ALA A 9 -30.87 22.97 -16.89
N ALA A 10 -30.52 21.74 -17.26
CA ALA A 10 -30.27 20.67 -16.30
C ALA A 10 -28.97 20.98 -15.55
N PHE A 11 -29.09 21.54 -14.34
CA PHE A 11 -27.97 21.58 -13.40
C PHE A 11 -27.74 20.16 -12.90
N ALA A 12 -26.75 19.47 -13.48
CA ALA A 12 -26.16 18.31 -12.83
C ALA A 12 -25.50 18.82 -11.54
N LEU A 13 -26.12 18.54 -10.38
CA LEU A 13 -25.42 18.64 -9.11
C LEU A 13 -24.29 17.60 -9.14
N CYS A 14 -23.10 18.04 -9.54
CA CYS A 14 -21.88 17.33 -9.24
C CYS A 14 -21.67 17.51 -7.73
N SER A 15 -22.14 16.54 -6.94
CA SER A 15 -21.80 16.47 -5.52
C SER A 15 -20.28 16.40 -5.44
N ILE A 16 -19.67 17.47 -4.94
CA ILE A 16 -18.25 17.50 -4.65
C ILE A 16 -18.04 16.43 -3.58
N LEU A 17 -17.48 15.28 -3.97
CA LEU A 17 -17.02 14.28 -3.01
C LEU A 17 -15.99 14.97 -2.12
N SER A 18 -16.32 15.09 -0.83
CA SER A 18 -15.33 15.49 0.16
C SER A 18 -14.33 14.35 0.27
N ALA A 19 -13.04 14.66 0.18
CA ALA A 19 -11.98 13.69 0.39
C ALA A 19 -11.49 13.83 1.83
N LYS A 20 -11.51 12.73 2.58
CA LYS A 20 -10.93 12.69 3.91
C LYS A 20 -9.44 12.35 3.80
N GLU A 21 -8.57 13.17 4.36
CA GLU A 21 -7.14 12.88 4.38
C GLU A 21 -6.81 11.81 5.44
N ILE A 22 -5.87 10.93 5.12
CA ILE A 22 -5.22 10.03 6.06
C ILE A 22 -3.70 10.18 5.96
N THR A 23 -3.01 9.94 7.07
CA THR A 23 -1.56 9.75 7.12
C THR A 23 -1.27 8.27 7.32
N VAL A 24 -0.46 7.69 6.42
CA VAL A 24 0.04 6.32 6.53
C VAL A 24 1.50 6.36 6.97
N SER A 25 1.82 5.63 8.02
CA SER A 25 3.17 5.47 8.57
C SER A 25 3.64 4.04 8.43
N VAL A 26 4.71 3.83 7.67
CA VAL A 26 5.40 2.54 7.49
C VAL A 26 6.72 2.60 8.26
N GLY A 27 6.77 1.92 9.40
CA GLY A 27 7.96 1.86 10.26
C GLY A 27 8.92 0.77 9.80
N ALA A 28 10.17 1.13 9.47
CA ALA A 28 11.20 0.18 9.08
C ALA A 28 11.46 -0.88 10.17
N GLY A 29 11.43 -2.15 9.78
CA GLY A 29 11.84 -3.27 10.61
C GLY A 29 13.36 -3.51 10.55
N LYS A 30 13.82 -4.51 11.29
CA LYS A 30 15.24 -4.91 11.34
C LYS A 30 15.82 -5.19 9.95
N ASN A 31 15.00 -5.75 9.05
CA ASN A 31 15.45 -6.20 7.74
C ASN A 31 15.08 -5.27 6.58
N TRP A 32 14.56 -4.06 6.87
CA TRP A 32 14.14 -3.06 5.88
C TRP A 32 15.17 -2.78 4.77
N LYS A 33 16.46 -2.87 5.09
CA LYS A 33 17.59 -2.67 4.17
C LYS A 33 18.73 -3.66 4.37
N GLN A 34 18.51 -4.76 5.11
CA GLN A 34 19.61 -5.61 5.56
C GLN A 34 20.34 -6.30 4.40
N LYS A 35 19.59 -6.93 3.49
CA LYS A 35 20.14 -7.61 2.31
C LYS A 35 20.01 -6.72 1.07
N MET A 36 18.78 -6.32 0.78
CA MET A 36 18.42 -5.37 -0.25
C MET A 36 17.41 -4.38 0.33
N PRO A 37 17.26 -3.19 -0.26
CA PRO A 37 16.14 -2.31 0.09
C PRO A 37 14.81 -3.03 -0.13
N ALA A 38 13.95 -3.02 0.89
CA ALA A 38 12.59 -3.50 0.80
C ALA A 38 11.82 -2.83 -0.35
N GLN A 39 11.01 -3.63 -1.01
CA GLN A 39 10.04 -3.21 -2.00
C GLN A 39 8.66 -3.39 -1.39
N PHE A 40 7.79 -2.41 -1.57
CA PHE A 40 6.45 -2.50 -1.02
C PHE A 40 5.45 -1.65 -1.78
N ALA A 41 4.18 -1.99 -1.60
CA ALA A 41 3.04 -1.22 -2.05
C ALA A 41 2.02 -1.11 -0.93
N VAL A 42 1.27 -0.02 -0.92
CA VAL A 42 0.12 0.21 -0.05
C VAL A 42 -1.05 0.61 -0.96
N TRP A 43 -2.19 -0.07 -0.83
CA TRP A 43 -3.36 0.17 -1.65
C TRP A 43 -4.66 0.01 -0.86
N LEU A 44 -5.76 0.44 -1.47
CA LEU A 44 -7.10 0.27 -0.94
C LEU A 44 -7.90 -0.71 -1.79
N GLU A 45 -8.70 -1.50 -1.09
CA GLU A 45 -9.82 -2.27 -1.64
C GLU A 45 -11.12 -1.80 -0.98
N ASP A 46 -12.25 -2.05 -1.65
CA ASP A 46 -13.58 -1.95 -1.03
C ASP A 46 -13.86 -3.17 -0.14
N GLU A 47 -15.05 -3.21 0.48
CA GLU A 47 -15.42 -4.31 1.38
C GLU A 47 -15.60 -5.64 0.65
N GLU A 48 -15.91 -5.62 -0.64
CA GLU A 48 -16.02 -6.76 -1.52
C GLU A 48 -14.65 -7.28 -2.02
N GLY A 49 -13.56 -6.57 -1.70
CA GLY A 49 -12.20 -6.92 -2.11
C GLY A 49 -11.83 -6.45 -3.52
N ASN A 50 -12.63 -5.57 -4.13
CA ASN A 50 -12.28 -4.95 -5.39
C ASN A 50 -11.22 -3.88 -5.16
N TYR A 51 -10.21 -3.86 -6.01
CA TYR A 51 -9.19 -2.82 -5.99
C TYR A 51 -9.80 -1.44 -6.23
N VAL A 52 -9.49 -0.48 -5.36
CA VAL A 52 -9.89 0.92 -5.51
C VAL A 52 -8.75 1.71 -6.16
N HIS A 53 -7.62 1.86 -5.46
CA HIS A 53 -6.41 2.49 -5.99
C HIS A 53 -5.17 2.23 -5.11
N THR A 54 -3.99 2.44 -5.69
CA THR A 54 -2.70 2.37 -4.99
C THR A 54 -2.41 3.71 -4.33
N LEU A 55 -2.06 3.69 -3.04
CA LEU A 55 -1.69 4.87 -2.27
C LEU A 55 -0.18 5.15 -2.38
N TYR A 56 0.62 4.09 -2.30
CA TYR A 56 2.07 4.19 -2.36
C TYR A 56 2.67 2.95 -3.02
N VAL A 57 3.73 3.14 -3.81
CA VAL A 57 4.56 2.05 -4.31
C VAL A 57 6.01 2.51 -4.40
N THR A 58 6.96 1.66 -3.99
CA THR A 58 8.39 2.05 -4.05
C THR A 58 8.82 2.28 -5.50
N LYS A 59 9.64 3.31 -5.76
CA LYS A 59 10.08 3.69 -7.11
C LYS A 59 10.70 2.54 -7.90
N LYS A 60 11.41 1.62 -7.25
CA LYS A 60 12.01 0.45 -7.93
C LYS A 60 10.93 -0.50 -8.46
N THR A 61 9.82 -0.63 -7.74
CA THR A 61 8.63 -1.34 -8.16
C THR A 61 7.87 -0.52 -9.22
N ALA A 62 7.60 0.77 -8.94
CA ALA A 62 6.85 1.67 -9.81
C ALA A 62 7.48 1.85 -11.21
N LYS A 63 8.80 2.10 -11.28
CA LYS A 63 9.54 2.24 -12.56
C LYS A 63 9.52 0.96 -13.38
N LYS A 64 9.43 -0.19 -12.71
CA LYS A 64 9.32 -1.50 -13.36
C LYS A 64 7.89 -1.88 -13.67
N SER A 65 6.89 -1.30 -13.02
CA SER A 65 5.48 -1.55 -13.27
C SER A 65 4.85 -0.57 -14.26
N PHE A 66 5.44 0.62 -14.51
CA PHE A 66 4.75 1.65 -15.30
C PHE A 66 5.36 2.08 -16.63
N ILE A 67 6.65 1.82 -16.96
CA ILE A 67 7.18 2.32 -18.25
C ILE A 67 8.09 1.33 -19.02
N PHE A 68 8.88 0.44 -18.39
CA PHE A 68 9.87 -0.38 -19.15
C PHE A 68 10.27 -1.74 -18.53
N SER A 69 9.34 -2.56 -18.04
CA SER A 69 9.64 -4.00 -17.88
C SER A 69 9.17 -4.77 -19.12
N PRO A 70 9.76 -5.94 -19.46
CA PRO A 70 9.20 -6.85 -20.47
C PRO A 70 7.71 -7.04 -20.21
N LYS A 71 6.90 -7.33 -21.24
CA LYS A 71 5.42 -7.32 -21.24
C LYS A 71 4.72 -7.94 -20.01
N GLU A 72 5.43 -8.72 -19.18
CA GLU A 72 4.95 -9.37 -17.95
C GLU A 72 5.41 -8.76 -16.61
N GLY A 73 6.33 -7.79 -16.53
CA GLY A 73 6.76 -7.22 -15.24
C GLY A 73 7.52 -8.23 -14.35
N ARG A 74 7.51 -8.00 -13.02
CA ARG A 74 7.96 -8.96 -11.99
C ARG A 74 6.83 -9.22 -10.99
N PRO A 75 5.80 -9.98 -11.38
CA PRO A 75 4.66 -10.28 -10.51
C PRO A 75 5.12 -10.89 -9.19
N GLU A 76 6.23 -11.64 -9.20
CA GLU A 76 6.78 -12.31 -8.02
C GLU A 76 7.25 -11.34 -6.92
N SER A 77 7.53 -10.08 -7.26
CA SER A 77 8.01 -9.09 -6.29
C SER A 77 6.93 -8.63 -5.31
N LEU A 78 5.71 -8.38 -5.79
CA LEU A 78 4.56 -7.98 -4.98
C LEU A 78 3.29 -8.58 -5.60
N PRO A 79 3.12 -9.91 -5.54
CA PRO A 79 2.07 -10.64 -6.24
C PRO A 79 0.66 -10.16 -5.93
N VAL A 80 0.33 -9.98 -4.65
CA VAL A 80 -1.04 -9.66 -4.25
C VAL A 80 -1.44 -8.29 -4.80
N TRP A 81 -0.60 -7.28 -4.60
CA TRP A 81 -0.81 -5.95 -5.14
C TRP A 81 -0.80 -5.94 -6.67
N TYR A 82 0.12 -6.67 -7.31
CA TYR A 82 0.24 -6.70 -8.76
C TYR A 82 -1.02 -7.25 -9.44
N HIS A 83 -1.57 -8.34 -8.92
CA HIS A 83 -2.81 -8.93 -9.44
C HIS A 83 -4.02 -8.04 -9.13
N ALA A 84 -4.11 -7.46 -7.91
CA ALA A 84 -5.18 -6.54 -7.56
C ALA A 84 -5.21 -5.30 -8.48
N SER A 85 -4.06 -4.65 -8.68
CA SER A 85 -3.94 -3.43 -9.49
C SER A 85 -4.20 -3.63 -10.98
N LYS A 86 -3.92 -4.83 -11.52
CA LYS A 86 -4.25 -5.18 -12.91
C LYS A 86 -5.74 -5.24 -13.19
N ASN A 87 -6.52 -5.70 -12.22
CA ASN A 87 -7.95 -5.92 -12.38
C ASN A 87 -8.77 -4.63 -12.17
N GLY A 88 -8.17 -3.57 -11.62
CA GLY A 88 -8.87 -2.37 -11.14
C GLY A 88 -8.92 -1.15 -12.06
N GLY A 89 -8.29 -1.17 -13.23
CA GLY A 89 -8.26 -0.03 -14.16
C GLY A 89 -7.41 1.16 -13.68
N GLU A 90 -6.97 1.99 -14.62
CA GLU A 90 -5.98 3.06 -14.40
C GLU A 90 -6.56 4.31 -13.72
N ASN A 91 -6.82 4.26 -12.41
CA ASN A 91 -6.98 5.48 -11.61
C ASN A 91 -5.73 5.72 -10.77
N PHE A 92 -4.75 6.42 -11.36
CA PHE A 92 -3.42 6.58 -10.80
C PHE A 92 -3.30 7.89 -10.00
N SER A 93 -3.43 7.81 -8.68
CA SER A 93 -2.98 8.85 -7.72
C SER A 93 -1.89 8.32 -6.77
N ALA A 94 -1.19 7.26 -7.17
CA ALA A 94 -0.20 6.62 -6.32
C ALA A 94 1.06 7.48 -6.15
N VAL A 95 1.50 7.64 -4.91
CA VAL A 95 2.80 8.26 -4.62
C VAL A 95 3.91 7.24 -4.88
N ALA A 96 4.71 7.47 -5.93
CA ALA A 96 5.91 6.69 -6.20
C ALA A 96 7.10 7.22 -5.40
N GLY A 97 7.39 6.63 -4.24
CA GLY A 97 8.42 7.12 -3.31
C GLY A 97 9.67 6.25 -3.21
N ASP A 98 10.75 6.83 -2.67
CA ASP A 98 11.92 6.06 -2.25
C ASP A 98 11.69 5.41 -0.88
N ILE A 99 12.41 4.32 -0.62
CA ILE A 99 12.35 3.55 0.62
C ILE A 99 12.76 4.35 1.88
N ASP A 100 13.40 5.50 1.69
CA ASP A 100 13.78 6.45 2.74
C ASP A 100 12.74 7.56 2.98
N GLY A 101 11.61 7.50 2.27
CA GLY A 101 10.68 8.61 2.14
C GLY A 101 11.22 9.67 1.19
N GLU A 102 10.32 10.47 0.61
CA GLU A 102 10.73 11.71 -0.03
C GLU A 102 11.09 12.70 1.07
N LYS A 103 12.28 13.33 1.01
CA LYS A 103 12.57 14.50 1.85
C LYS A 103 11.72 15.68 1.36
N SER A 104 10.41 15.62 1.57
CA SER A 104 9.55 16.77 1.41
C SER A 104 9.94 17.76 2.51
N GLY A 105 10.31 18.98 2.13
CA GLY A 105 10.73 20.07 3.01
C GLY A 105 9.57 20.63 3.84
N GLY A 106 8.90 19.78 4.61
CA GLY A 106 7.84 20.13 5.56
C GLY A 106 8.41 20.25 6.97
N THR A 107 8.11 21.36 7.62
CA THR A 107 8.47 21.71 8.99
C THR A 107 8.20 20.58 9.97
N LYS A 108 9.18 20.33 10.86
CA LYS A 108 9.02 19.53 12.08
C LYS A 108 7.78 20.02 12.84
N ASN A 109 6.69 19.25 12.80
CA ASN A 109 5.54 19.47 13.65
C ASN A 109 5.22 18.19 14.43
N ASP A 110 4.88 18.42 15.68
CA ASP A 110 4.77 17.51 16.82
C ASP A 110 4.03 16.20 16.57
N PHE A 111 4.77 15.10 16.70
CA PHE A 111 4.23 13.78 17.05
C PHE A 111 5.01 13.26 18.26
N ASP A 112 4.88 13.97 19.37
CA ASP A 112 5.37 13.49 20.65
C ASP A 112 4.33 12.51 21.25
N ALA A 113 4.82 11.41 21.81
CA ALA A 113 4.06 10.43 22.61
C ALA A 113 3.17 9.36 21.94
N VAL A 114 3.54 8.80 20.77
CA VAL A 114 3.21 7.38 20.47
C VAL A 114 4.47 6.59 20.12
N SER A 115 5.14 6.12 21.17
CA SER A 115 6.14 5.05 21.21
C SER A 115 7.55 5.33 20.64
N SER A 116 8.16 6.45 21.06
CA SER A 116 9.57 6.57 21.53
C SER A 116 10.73 5.99 20.69
N ALA A 117 10.50 5.69 19.41
CA ALA A 117 11.49 5.56 18.34
C ALA A 117 10.73 5.49 17.03
N THR A 118 10.59 6.60 16.30
CA THR A 118 10.52 6.51 14.85
C THR A 118 11.69 5.60 14.46
N PRO A 119 11.46 4.43 13.84
CA PRO A 119 12.57 3.59 13.44
C PRO A 119 13.54 4.45 12.63
N LYS A 120 14.85 4.24 12.76
CA LYS A 120 15.81 4.90 11.87
C LYS A 120 15.55 4.37 10.46
N GLY A 121 14.61 4.99 9.73
CA GLY A 121 14.10 4.54 8.42
C GLY A 121 12.59 4.27 8.41
N GLY A 122 12.01 4.25 7.20
CA GLY A 122 10.58 4.06 6.97
C GLY A 122 10.04 5.10 5.99
N VAL A 123 8.72 5.12 5.82
CA VAL A 123 8.04 6.07 4.93
C VAL A 123 6.78 6.58 5.63
N ILE A 124 6.55 7.90 5.55
CA ILE A 124 5.30 8.54 5.95
C ILE A 124 4.77 9.29 4.73
N PHE A 125 3.49 9.13 4.42
CA PHE A 125 2.83 9.83 3.33
C PHE A 125 1.36 10.09 3.66
N THR A 126 0.77 11.10 3.02
CA THR A 126 -0.67 11.37 3.10
C THR A 126 -1.39 10.84 1.87
N ALA A 127 -2.67 10.51 2.03
CA ALA A 127 -3.54 10.08 0.95
C ALA A 127 -4.99 10.53 1.21
N GLY A 128 -5.76 10.71 0.15
CA GLY A 128 -7.19 10.98 0.24
C GLY A 128 -8.02 9.70 0.23
N LEU A 129 -9.07 9.66 1.04
CA LEU A 129 -10.12 8.66 1.03
C LEU A 129 -11.42 9.31 0.56
N GLU A 130 -12.25 8.57 -0.17
CA GLU A 130 -13.62 9.02 -0.42
C GLU A 130 -14.40 8.99 0.90
N ASP A 131 -15.04 10.10 1.25
CA ASP A 131 -15.79 10.19 2.49
C ASP A 131 -17.04 9.30 2.48
N GLY A 132 -17.43 8.80 3.66
CA GLY A 132 -18.61 7.96 3.83
C GLY A 132 -18.52 6.54 3.28
N LYS A 133 -17.31 6.04 2.96
CA LYS A 133 -17.08 4.66 2.50
C LYS A 133 -16.15 3.89 3.43
N ASP A 134 -16.46 2.61 3.61
CA ASP A 134 -15.59 1.64 4.26
C ASP A 134 -14.53 1.17 3.27
N PHE A 135 -13.30 1.00 3.74
CA PHE A 135 -12.18 0.51 2.94
C PHE A 135 -11.41 -0.60 3.68
N VAL A 136 -10.72 -1.43 2.90
CA VAL A 136 -9.66 -2.29 3.40
C VAL A 136 -8.32 -1.74 2.90
N ILE A 137 -7.48 -1.27 3.82
CA ILE A 137 -6.10 -0.92 3.47
C ILE A 137 -5.23 -2.17 3.55
N LYS A 138 -4.40 -2.37 2.52
CA LYS A 138 -3.41 -3.44 2.48
C LYS A 138 -2.02 -2.88 2.21
N ALA A 139 -1.02 -3.53 2.77
CA ALA A 139 0.39 -3.22 2.54
C ALA A 139 1.16 -4.53 2.35
N GLU A 140 1.86 -4.65 1.21
CA GLU A 140 2.64 -5.83 0.85
C GLU A 140 4.12 -5.48 0.81
N PHE A 141 4.97 -6.28 1.47
CA PHE A 141 6.40 -6.08 1.58
C PHE A 141 7.18 -7.29 1.07
N ASN A 142 8.26 -7.03 0.36
CA ASN A 142 9.18 -8.07 -0.09
C ASN A 142 10.62 -7.54 -0.14
N THR A 143 11.60 -8.45 -0.13
CA THR A 143 13.03 -8.13 -0.30
C THR A 143 13.66 -9.19 -1.20
N SER A 144 14.37 -8.77 -2.24
CA SER A 144 15.06 -9.72 -3.11
C SER A 144 16.23 -10.41 -2.41
N PHE A 145 16.50 -11.66 -2.79
CA PHE A 145 17.55 -12.53 -2.26
C PHE A 145 17.40 -12.87 -0.76
N ASP A 146 16.17 -12.84 -0.25
CA ASP A 146 15.86 -13.11 1.13
C ASP A 146 15.75 -14.61 1.45
N TYR A 147 16.81 -15.36 1.12
CA TYR A 147 16.87 -16.80 1.36
C TYR A 147 17.03 -17.15 2.86
N ASN A 148 16.54 -18.33 3.22
CA ASN A 148 16.77 -19.00 4.50
C ASN A 148 16.92 -20.53 4.30
N ASP A 149 16.91 -21.31 5.39
CA ASP A 149 17.13 -22.77 5.31
C ASP A 149 16.02 -23.50 4.53
N PHE A 150 14.79 -22.97 4.53
CA PHE A 150 13.65 -23.53 3.80
C PHE A 150 13.53 -22.94 2.39
N TYR A 151 13.58 -21.62 2.27
CA TYR A 151 13.52 -20.87 1.02
C TYR A 151 14.95 -20.63 0.50
N THR A 152 15.42 -21.55 -0.31
CA THR A 152 16.76 -21.57 -0.89
C THR A 152 16.79 -21.01 -2.31
N LYS A 153 17.97 -20.63 -2.80
CA LYS A 153 18.19 -20.26 -4.21
C LYS A 153 17.66 -21.29 -5.22
N LYS A 154 17.55 -22.56 -4.83
CA LYS A 154 17.15 -23.65 -5.72
C LYS A 154 15.64 -23.81 -5.85
N ASN A 155 14.87 -23.41 -4.83
CA ASN A 155 13.43 -23.66 -4.77
C ASN A 155 12.56 -22.40 -4.63
N SER A 156 13.15 -21.21 -4.49
CA SER A 156 12.40 -20.01 -4.08
C SER A 156 12.72 -18.75 -4.91
N GLY A 157 13.24 -18.96 -6.12
CA GLY A 157 13.44 -17.90 -7.10
C GLY A 157 14.40 -16.79 -6.65
N VAL A 158 14.23 -15.60 -7.20
CA VAL A 158 15.09 -14.43 -6.90
C VAL A 158 14.75 -13.81 -5.55
N ASN A 159 13.51 -13.90 -5.08
CA ASN A 159 13.10 -13.23 -3.85
C ASN A 159 13.51 -13.97 -2.59
N GLY A 160 13.61 -15.31 -2.60
CA GLY A 160 13.88 -16.03 -1.37
C GLY A 160 12.57 -16.37 -0.68
N GLN A 161 12.29 -15.74 0.46
CA GLN A 161 11.00 -15.85 1.14
C GLN A 161 9.87 -15.18 0.33
N PRO A 162 8.62 -15.61 0.52
CA PRO A 162 7.47 -14.94 -0.07
C PRO A 162 7.27 -13.53 0.53
N SER A 163 6.52 -12.69 -0.18
CA SER A 163 6.11 -11.39 0.33
C SER A 163 5.18 -11.54 1.53
N VAL A 164 5.14 -10.53 2.39
CA VAL A 164 4.26 -10.47 3.57
C VAL A 164 3.23 -9.36 3.42
N ILE A 165 1.98 -9.66 3.74
CA ILE A 165 0.86 -8.74 3.61
C ILE A 165 0.37 -8.37 5.01
N TYR A 166 0.09 -7.09 5.19
CA TYR A 166 -0.58 -6.55 6.36
C TYR A 166 -1.87 -5.87 5.91
N SER A 167 -2.94 -5.96 6.70
CA SER A 167 -4.22 -5.35 6.36
C SER A 167 -4.96 -4.81 7.57
N ALA A 168 -5.87 -3.86 7.33
CA ALA A 168 -6.83 -3.37 8.30
C ALA A 168 -8.08 -2.82 7.60
N LYS A 169 -9.21 -2.82 8.32
CA LYS A 169 -10.41 -2.08 7.91
C LYS A 169 -10.28 -0.60 8.31
N ILE A 170 -10.68 0.29 7.42
CA ILE A 170 -10.87 1.71 7.67
C ILE A 170 -12.37 1.97 7.55
N PRO A 171 -13.09 2.20 8.67
CA PRO A 171 -14.51 2.47 8.62
C PRO A 171 -14.79 3.87 8.05
N SER A 172 -15.96 4.04 7.45
CA SER A 172 -16.46 5.28 6.85
C SER A 172 -16.48 6.46 7.82
N ASP A 173 -16.71 6.20 9.11
CA ASP A 173 -16.71 7.18 10.19
C ASP A 173 -15.33 7.40 10.83
N PHE A 174 -14.26 6.81 10.28
CA PHE A 174 -12.90 7.01 10.77
C PHE A 174 -12.61 8.52 10.83
N SER A 175 -11.98 9.00 11.89
CA SER A 175 -11.71 10.43 12.10
C SER A 175 -10.57 10.60 13.08
N GLU A 176 -10.15 11.84 13.36
CA GLU A 176 -9.10 12.11 14.35
C GLU A 176 -9.42 11.49 15.73
N SER A 177 -10.70 11.41 16.09
CA SER A 177 -11.15 10.84 17.37
C SER A 177 -11.07 9.31 17.42
N SER A 178 -10.98 8.65 16.27
CA SER A 178 -10.87 7.18 16.18
C SER A 178 -9.50 6.64 16.59
N GLY A 179 -8.50 7.51 16.75
CA GLY A 179 -7.13 7.09 17.06
C GLY A 179 -6.40 6.48 15.85
N GLU A 180 -5.46 5.59 16.13
CA GLU A 180 -4.59 4.97 15.13
C GLU A 180 -5.06 3.55 14.79
N ILE A 181 -5.19 3.26 13.49
CA ILE A 181 -5.43 1.91 12.99
C ILE A 181 -4.09 1.26 12.68
N ILE A 182 -3.80 0.13 13.33
CA ILE A 182 -2.59 -0.67 13.09
C ILE A 182 -2.95 -1.82 12.16
N LEU A 183 -2.21 -1.96 11.05
CA LEU A 183 -2.38 -3.10 10.16
C LEU A 183 -1.76 -4.37 10.78
N THR A 184 -2.48 -5.48 10.69
CA THR A 184 -2.06 -6.77 11.22
C THR A 184 -1.63 -7.69 10.08
N PHE A 185 -0.71 -8.62 10.38
CA PHE A 185 -0.27 -9.63 9.40
C PHE A 185 -1.48 -10.41 8.88
N ALA A 186 -1.63 -10.43 7.56
CA ALA A 186 -2.75 -11.05 6.85
C ALA A 186 -2.35 -12.37 6.15
N GLY A 187 -1.06 -12.58 5.90
CA GLY A 187 -0.55 -13.76 5.20
C GLY A 187 0.59 -13.42 4.26
N THR A 188 0.84 -14.31 3.30
CA THR A 188 1.89 -14.19 2.30
C THR A 188 1.37 -14.18 0.88
N GLY A 189 2.14 -13.57 -0.02
CA GLY A 189 1.90 -13.69 -1.45
C GLY A 189 2.44 -14.99 -2.03
N SER A 190 2.05 -15.31 -3.26
CA SER A 190 2.60 -16.45 -3.99
C SER A 190 4.12 -16.31 -4.18
N LEU A 191 4.86 -17.39 -3.94
CA LEU A 191 6.33 -17.38 -3.97
C LEU A 191 6.92 -16.98 -5.33
N ASP A 192 6.24 -17.37 -6.40
CA ASP A 192 6.65 -17.20 -7.79
C ASP A 192 5.81 -16.17 -8.56
N GLY A 193 4.82 -15.54 -7.91
CA GLY A 193 3.91 -14.60 -8.55
C GLY A 193 2.76 -15.21 -9.34
N SER A 194 2.55 -16.53 -9.25
CA SER A 194 1.53 -17.26 -9.99
C SER A 194 0.09 -16.79 -9.73
N ASP A 195 -0.20 -16.30 -8.52
CA ASP A 195 -1.52 -15.78 -8.14
C ASP A 195 -1.44 -14.51 -7.27
N GLY A 196 -2.61 -13.87 -7.11
CA GLY A 196 -2.82 -12.69 -6.26
C GLY A 196 -3.49 -13.01 -4.92
N ASN A 197 -3.53 -14.28 -4.51
CA ASN A 197 -4.19 -14.69 -3.28
C ASN A 197 -3.28 -14.41 -2.07
N ILE A 198 -3.91 -14.24 -0.90
CA ILE A 198 -3.20 -14.20 0.38
C ILE A 198 -3.24 -15.61 0.96
N HIS A 199 -2.07 -16.15 1.26
CA HIS A 199 -1.88 -17.50 1.78
C HIS A 199 -1.55 -17.45 3.28
N ASP A 200 -2.06 -18.39 4.07
CA ASP A 200 -1.84 -18.44 5.52
C ASP A 200 -0.42 -18.94 5.93
N GLU A 201 0.42 -19.26 4.94
CA GLU A 201 1.74 -19.85 5.16
C GLU A 201 2.73 -18.86 5.77
N SER A 202 3.00 -19.00 7.07
CA SER A 202 3.98 -18.12 7.75
C SER A 202 5.06 -18.85 8.53
N GLU A 203 4.97 -20.17 8.70
CA GLU A 203 5.83 -20.93 9.62
C GLU A 203 7.32 -20.86 9.25
N ASN A 204 7.64 -20.92 7.95
CA ASN A 204 9.01 -20.94 7.45
C ASN A 204 9.61 -19.55 7.22
N LEU A 205 8.86 -18.48 7.51
CA LEU A 205 9.36 -17.11 7.38
C LEU A 205 10.29 -16.76 8.54
N THR A 206 11.44 -16.19 8.20
CA THR A 206 12.43 -15.68 9.14
C THR A 206 12.53 -14.16 9.02
N THR A 207 13.31 -13.68 8.05
CA THR A 207 13.60 -12.26 7.87
C THR A 207 12.45 -11.49 7.24
N ALA A 208 11.57 -12.14 6.47
CA ALA A 208 10.41 -11.50 5.84
C ALA A 208 9.45 -10.85 6.86
N LYS A 209 9.20 -11.53 7.99
CA LYS A 209 8.35 -11.04 9.10
C LYS A 209 8.88 -9.80 9.81
N SER A 210 10.16 -9.45 9.60
CA SER A 210 10.82 -8.31 10.25
C SER A 210 11.36 -7.30 9.24
N ILE A 211 10.87 -7.32 8.00
CA ILE A 211 11.06 -6.25 7.02
C ILE A 211 10.43 -4.96 7.55
N VAL A 212 9.19 -5.04 8.03
CA VAL A 212 8.42 -3.92 8.58
C VAL A 212 8.21 -4.13 10.08
N LYS A 213 8.31 -3.04 10.86
CA LYS A 213 8.04 -3.05 12.30
C LYS A 213 6.56 -2.81 12.58
N LEU A 214 5.96 -1.90 11.83
CA LEU A 214 4.61 -1.39 12.01
C LEU A 214 4.14 -0.76 10.70
N VAL A 215 2.86 -0.94 10.36
CA VAL A 215 2.15 -0.05 9.44
C VAL A 215 0.93 0.49 10.17
N ALA A 216 0.76 1.80 10.13
CA ALA A 216 -0.32 2.46 10.84
C ALA A 216 -0.96 3.59 10.04
N VAL A 217 -2.23 3.85 10.31
CA VAL A 217 -3.04 4.87 9.65
C VAL A 217 -3.67 5.77 10.71
N LYS A 218 -3.55 7.08 10.49
CA LYS A 218 -4.26 8.12 11.26
C LYS A 218 -5.09 8.96 10.31
N ALA A 219 -6.25 9.44 10.75
CA ALA A 219 -6.95 10.49 10.01
C ALA A 219 -6.12 11.79 10.03
N GLY A 220 -6.13 12.51 8.92
CA GLY A 220 -5.58 13.86 8.81
C GLY A 220 -6.48 14.88 9.51
N LYS A 221 -5.95 16.09 9.67
CA LYS A 221 -6.67 17.27 10.19
C LYS A 221 -7.48 17.95 9.10
#